data_AF-A0A4S2HHQ3-F1
#
_entry.id   AF-A0A4S2HHQ3-F1
#
_cell.length_a   1.000
_cell.length_b   1.000
_cell.length_c   1.000
_cell.angle_alpha   90.00
_cell.angle_beta   90.00
_cell.angle_gamma   90.00
#
_symmetry.space_group_name_H-M   'P 1'
#
loop_
_entity.id
_entity.type
_entity.pdbx_description
1 polymer ?
#
loop_
_entity_poly.entity_id
_entity_poly.type
_entity_poly.pdbx_seq_one_letter_code
_entity_poly.pdbx_strand_id
1 'polypeptide(L)'
;MKKSLFRPADILELSAVYILCFSLNFAFDYVKTIDLDSYILKSYFRPFLEYQLLIVILFTFIVVVFHYQMLCRKKAEVFCRILVGDTAFHITIRYAMDCLLVLMFVYLLSTLVNVYWNFNLISNLHLVAIFITYILISAWQVRKYENF
;
A
#
# COMPACT_ATOMS: atom_id res chain seq x y z
N MET A 1 15.74 -14.26 -19.03
CA MET A 1 15.76 -14.32 -17.55
C MET A 1 14.59 -13.52 -16.98
N LYS A 2 13.63 -14.17 -16.31
CA LYS A 2 12.48 -13.53 -15.63
C LYS A 2 12.94 -12.87 -14.31
N LYS A 3 13.68 -11.77 -14.36
CA LYS A 3 14.00 -10.99 -13.15
C LYS A 3 12.87 -10.01 -12.86
N SER A 4 12.46 -9.93 -11.58
CA SER A 4 11.55 -8.90 -11.07
C SER A 4 12.07 -7.51 -11.46
N LEU A 5 11.14 -6.59 -11.73
CA LEU A 5 11.48 -5.19 -12.04
C LEU A 5 11.92 -4.46 -10.76
N PHE A 6 11.51 -4.97 -9.60
CA PHE A 6 11.79 -4.39 -8.31
C PHE A 6 13.20 -4.75 -7.86
N ARG A 7 13.95 -3.75 -7.40
CA ARG A 7 15.13 -4.01 -6.58
C ARG A 7 14.65 -4.39 -5.17
N PRO A 8 15.43 -5.18 -4.41
CA PRO A 8 15.08 -5.51 -3.02
C PRO A 8 14.88 -4.26 -2.15
N ALA A 9 15.60 -3.17 -2.43
CA ALA A 9 15.38 -1.88 -1.77
C ALA A 9 13.98 -1.31 -2.06
N ASP A 10 13.50 -1.40 -3.30
CA ASP A 10 12.17 -0.92 -3.68
C ASP A 10 11.05 -1.75 -3.01
N ILE A 11 11.28 -3.06 -2.85
CA ILE A 11 10.37 -3.97 -2.13
C ILE A 11 10.30 -3.57 -0.65
N LEU A 12 11.44 -3.28 -0.03
CA LEU A 12 11.51 -2.84 1.37
C LEU A 12 10.81 -1.50 1.56
N GLU A 13 11.06 -0.51 0.69
CA GLU A 13 10.39 0.79 0.74
C GLU A 13 8.86 0.63 0.64
N LEU A 14 8.37 -0.12 -0.37
CA LEU A 14 6.93 -0.34 -0.55
C LEU A 14 6.32 -1.09 0.64
N SER A 15 7.02 -2.10 1.15
CA SER A 15 6.58 -2.85 2.34
C SER A 15 6.49 -1.96 3.58
N ALA A 16 7.46 -1.05 3.79
CA ALA A 16 7.48 -0.15 4.94
C ALA A 16 6.29 0.82 4.91
N VAL A 17 5.95 1.37 3.75
CA VAL A 17 4.80 2.27 3.60
C VAL A 17 3.48 1.54 3.85
N TYR A 18 3.33 0.31 3.34
CA TYR A 18 2.14 -0.50 3.63
C TYR A 18 2.04 -0.87 5.12
N ILE A 19 3.14 -1.32 5.73
CA ILE A 19 3.20 -1.63 7.16
C ILE A 19 2.75 -0.42 7.97
N LEU A 20 3.26 0.78 7.66
CA LEU A 20 2.87 2.01 8.34
C LEU A 20 1.37 2.28 8.25
N CYS A 21 0.75 2.07 7.08
CA CYS A 21 -0.71 2.25 6.90
C CYS A 21 -1.53 1.23 7.70
N PHE A 22 -1.10 -0.03 7.74
CA PHE A 22 -1.77 -1.07 8.53
C PHE A 22 -1.56 -0.86 10.04
N SER A 23 -0.36 -0.45 10.47
CA SER A 23 -0.06 -0.13 11.86
C SER A 23 -0.90 1.04 12.38
N LEU A 24 -1.17 2.05 11.55
CA LEU A 24 -2.07 3.14 11.94
C LEU A 24 -3.52 2.66 12.13
N ASN A 25 -4.01 1.78 11.25
CA ASN A 25 -5.35 1.20 11.45
C ASN A 25 -5.40 0.36 12.72
N PHE A 26 -4.39 -0.47 12.94
CA PHE A 26 -4.24 -1.21 14.17
C PHE A 26 -4.25 -0.29 15.40
N ALA A 27 -3.54 0.84 15.37
CA ALA A 27 -3.54 1.81 16.45
C ALA A 27 -4.92 2.44 16.69
N PHE A 28 -5.68 2.75 15.63
CA PHE A 28 -7.04 3.26 15.77
C PHE A 28 -7.98 2.21 16.37
N ASP A 29 -7.91 0.97 15.91
CA ASP A 29 -8.75 -0.11 16.45
C ASP A 29 -8.37 -0.46 17.90
N TYR A 30 -7.08 -0.35 18.24
CA TYR A 30 -6.57 -0.47 19.60
C TYR A 30 -7.13 0.62 20.52
N VAL A 31 -7.06 1.89 20.10
CA VAL A 31 -7.60 3.02 20.88
C VAL A 31 -9.12 2.93 21.05
N LYS A 32 -9.84 2.37 20.08
CA LYS A 32 -11.30 2.14 20.20
C LYS A 32 -11.68 1.04 21.18
N THR A 33 -10.83 0.03 21.33
CA THR A 33 -11.13 -1.17 22.12
C THR A 33 -10.63 -1.09 23.55
N ILE A 34 -9.62 -0.27 23.83
CA ILE A 34 -9.24 0.05 25.21
C ILE A 34 -10.34 0.89 25.83
N ASP A 35 -10.93 0.38 26.91
CA ASP A 35 -11.71 1.23 27.81
C ASP A 35 -10.73 2.11 28.59
N LEU A 36 -10.53 3.34 28.12
CA LEU A 36 -9.65 4.30 28.75
C LEU A 36 -10.33 4.85 30.01
N ASP A 37 -9.98 4.27 31.17
CA ASP A 37 -10.48 4.69 32.50
C ASP A 37 -10.23 6.17 32.80
N SER A 38 -9.19 6.76 32.22
CA SER A 38 -8.87 8.18 32.40
C SER A 38 -9.62 9.05 31.40
N TYR A 39 -10.50 9.90 31.93
CA TYR A 39 -11.23 10.93 31.17
C TYR A 39 -10.31 11.82 30.32
N ILE A 40 -9.12 12.13 30.84
CA ILE A 40 -8.13 12.99 30.14
C ILE A 40 -7.62 12.30 28.87
N LEU A 41 -7.27 11.01 28.95
CA LEU A 41 -6.81 10.26 27.78
C LEU A 41 -7.93 10.11 26.74
N LYS A 42 -9.14 9.80 27.20
CA LYS A 42 -10.31 9.65 26.33
C LYS A 42 -10.60 10.95 25.56
N SER A 43 -10.53 12.10 26.24
CA SER A 43 -10.73 13.39 25.59
C SER A 43 -9.61 13.76 24.61
N TYR A 44 -8.38 13.32 24.86
CA TYR A 44 -7.24 13.54 23.96
C TYR A 44 -7.34 12.72 22.66
N PHE A 45 -7.76 11.46 22.74
CA PHE A 45 -7.88 10.58 21.56
C PHE A 45 -9.17 10.78 20.76
N ARG A 46 -10.20 11.41 21.34
CA ARG A 46 -11.49 11.63 20.68
C ARG A 46 -11.39 12.34 19.31
N PRO A 47 -10.62 13.45 19.16
CA PRO A 47 -10.45 14.08 17.86
C PRO A 47 -9.79 13.16 16.84
N PHE A 48 -8.82 12.34 17.25
CA PHE A 48 -8.14 11.40 16.34
C PHE A 48 -9.10 10.32 15.81
N LEU A 49 -10.04 9.87 16.64
CA LEU A 49 -11.09 8.94 16.20
C LEU A 49 -12.11 9.62 15.28
N GLU A 50 -12.50 10.86 15.55
CA GLU A 50 -13.41 11.64 14.69
C GLU A 50 -12.78 11.93 13.31
N TYR A 51 -11.47 12.21 13.28
CA TYR A 51 -10.71 12.45 12.06
C TYR A 51 -10.04 11.20 11.47
N GLN A 52 -10.38 10.00 11.96
CA GLN A 52 -9.76 8.74 11.50
C GLN A 52 -9.80 8.61 9.97
N LEU A 53 -10.95 8.90 9.35
CA LEU A 53 -11.12 8.78 7.91
C LEU A 53 -10.19 9.74 7.14
N LEU A 54 -10.07 10.99 7.60
CA LEU A 54 -9.17 11.99 7.01
C LEU A 54 -7.70 11.57 7.13
N ILE A 55 -7.33 11.01 8.28
CA ILE A 55 -5.97 10.49 8.51
C ILE A 55 -5.70 9.32 7.55
N VAL A 56 -6.62 8.36 7.43
CA VAL A 56 -6.49 7.23 6.50
C VAL A 56 -6.35 7.72 5.05
N ILE A 57 -7.14 8.70 4.62
CA ILE A 57 -7.03 9.29 3.27
C ILE A 57 -5.65 9.94 3.06
N LEU A 58 -5.10 10.62 4.05
CA LEU A 58 -3.79 11.24 3.94
C LEU A 58 -2.69 10.18 3.76
N PHE A 59 -2.76 9.07 4.49
CA PHE A 59 -1.82 7.96 4.36
C PHE A 59 -1.96 7.21 3.04
N THR A 60 -3.19 7.00 2.55
CA THR A 60 -3.37 6.41 1.21
C THR A 60 -2.83 7.31 0.12
N PHE A 61 -2.93 8.63 0.26
CA PHE A 61 -2.31 9.58 -0.68
C PHE A 61 -0.78 9.45 -0.70
N ILE A 62 -0.13 9.29 0.46
CA ILE A 62 1.32 9.04 0.54
C ILE A 62 1.69 7.78 -0.25
N VAL A 63 0.94 6.68 -0.08
CA VAL A 63 1.15 5.43 -0.84
C VAL A 63 1.08 5.66 -2.36
N VAL A 64 0.13 6.47 -2.82
CA VAL A 64 -0.01 6.82 -4.25
C VAL A 64 1.22 7.58 -4.76
N VAL A 65 1.71 8.56 -4.00
CA VAL A 65 2.91 9.32 -4.36
C VAL A 65 4.13 8.39 -4.44
N PHE A 66 4.27 7.44 -3.52
CA PHE A 66 5.34 6.44 -3.55
C PHE A 66 5.26 5.53 -4.78
N HIS A 67 4.07 5.03 -5.13
CA HIS A 67 3.89 4.26 -6.38
C HIS A 67 4.27 5.07 -7.61
N TYR A 68 3.90 6.34 -7.66
CA TYR A 68 4.25 7.23 -8.76
C TYR A 68 5.76 7.49 -8.84
N GLN A 69 6.40 7.80 -7.71
CA GLN A 69 7.84 7.99 -7.63
C GLN A 69 8.60 6.75 -8.09
N MET A 70 8.14 5.57 -7.67
CA MET A 70 8.74 4.30 -8.10
C MET A 70 8.61 4.09 -9.61
N LEU A 71 7.45 4.38 -10.18
CA LEU A 71 7.24 4.27 -11.62
C LEU A 71 8.17 5.22 -12.40
N CYS A 72 8.34 6.46 -11.93
CA CYS A 72 9.25 7.43 -12.52
C CYS A 72 10.71 6.94 -12.52
N ARG A 73 11.20 6.35 -11.41
CA ARG A 73 12.57 5.80 -11.33
C ARG A 73 12.80 4.65 -12.32
N LYS A 74 11.75 3.88 -12.63
CA LYS A 74 11.81 2.72 -13.53
C LYS A 74 11.52 3.05 -14.99
N LYS A 75 11.12 4.28 -15.32
CA LYS A 75 10.75 4.70 -16.68
C LYS A 75 11.83 4.37 -17.72
N ALA A 76 13.10 4.63 -17.40
CA ALA A 76 14.21 4.34 -18.31
C ALA A 76 14.40 2.84 -18.55
N GLU A 77 14.29 2.01 -17.50
CA GLU A 77 14.42 0.56 -17.61
C GLU A 77 13.26 -0.07 -18.40
N VAL A 78 12.04 0.42 -18.17
CA VAL A 78 10.84 0.02 -18.93
C VAL A 78 11.01 0.38 -20.41
N PHE A 79 11.47 1.60 -20.72
CA PHE A 79 11.71 2.03 -22.09
C PHE A 79 12.79 1.20 -22.80
N CYS A 80 13.92 0.92 -22.13
CA CYS A 80 14.95 0.05 -22.69
C CYS A 80 14.44 -1.38 -22.95
N ARG A 81 13.59 -1.94 -22.08
CA ARG A 81 13.00 -3.28 -22.32
C ARG A 81 12.04 -3.28 -23.52
N ILE A 82 11.25 -2.22 -23.67
CA ILE A 82 10.38 -2.05 -24.85
C ILE A 82 11.21 -1.96 -26.13
N LEU A 83 12.30 -1.19 -26.12
CA LEU A 83 13.19 -1.04 -27.29
C LEU A 83 13.86 -2.37 -27.71
N VAL A 84 14.13 -3.27 -26.77
CA VAL A 84 14.68 -4.62 -27.02
C VAL A 84 13.61 -5.61 -27.50
N GLY A 85 12.35 -5.18 -27.61
CA GLY A 85 11.24 -5.96 -28.16
C GLY A 85 10.32 -6.61 -27.11
N ASP A 86 10.41 -6.21 -25.83
CA ASP A 86 9.43 -6.63 -24.81
C ASP A 86 8.13 -5.82 -24.96
N THR A 87 6.98 -6.46 -24.73
CA THR A 87 5.68 -5.78 -24.86
C THR A 87 5.36 -5.01 -23.58
N ALA A 88 4.86 -3.78 -23.68
CA ALA A 88 4.46 -2.98 -22.51
C ALA A 88 3.46 -3.74 -21.62
N PHE A 89 2.58 -4.55 -22.20
CA PHE A 89 1.63 -5.41 -21.49
C PHE A 89 2.29 -6.47 -20.59
N HIS A 90 3.38 -7.08 -21.04
CA HIS A 90 4.11 -8.06 -20.21
C HIS A 90 4.82 -7.40 -19.03
N ILE A 91 5.24 -6.15 -19.20
CA ILE A 91 5.87 -5.35 -18.13
C ILE A 91 4.82 -4.89 -17.12
N THR A 92 3.65 -4.43 -17.57
CA THR A 92 2.57 -3.99 -16.67
C THR A 92 2.04 -5.12 -15.80
N ILE A 93 1.85 -6.32 -16.36
CA ILE A 93 1.42 -7.51 -15.60
C ILE A 93 2.45 -7.86 -14.53
N ARG A 94 3.75 -7.86 -14.87
CA ARG A 94 4.81 -8.17 -13.89
C ARG A 94 4.86 -7.14 -12.77
N TYR A 95 4.76 -5.86 -13.11
CA TYR A 95 4.70 -4.79 -12.11
C TYR A 95 3.50 -4.95 -11.17
N ALA A 96 2.31 -5.22 -11.72
CA ALA A 96 1.11 -5.44 -10.92
C ALA A 96 1.24 -6.68 -10.01
N MET A 97 1.78 -7.78 -10.53
CA MET A 97 2.01 -9.00 -9.75
C MET A 97 3.02 -8.79 -8.62
N ASP A 98 4.13 -8.09 -8.87
CA ASP A 98 5.13 -7.78 -7.85
C ASP A 98 4.52 -6.91 -6.73
N CYS A 99 3.77 -5.85 -7.09
CA CYS A 99 3.04 -5.02 -6.11
C CYS A 99 2.02 -5.82 -5.30
N LEU A 100 1.23 -6.67 -5.96
CA LEU A 100 0.22 -7.51 -5.31
C LEU A 100 0.84 -8.53 -4.35
N LEU A 101 2.01 -9.09 -4.68
CA LEU A 101 2.72 -10.02 -3.82
C LEU A 101 3.18 -9.31 -2.54
N VAL A 102 3.77 -8.12 -2.66
CA VAL A 102 4.17 -7.31 -1.51
C VAL A 102 2.96 -6.93 -0.65
N LEU A 103 1.87 -6.50 -1.27
CA LEU A 103 0.63 -6.17 -0.55
C LEU A 103 0.06 -7.39 0.18
N MET A 104 0.00 -8.55 -0.47
CA MET A 104 -0.47 -9.80 0.12
C MET A 104 0.39 -10.21 1.32
N PHE A 105 1.73 -10.10 1.20
CA PHE A 105 2.64 -10.43 2.29
C PHE A 105 2.41 -9.53 3.53
N VAL A 106 2.32 -8.21 3.32
CA VAL A 106 2.07 -7.27 4.41
C VAL A 106 0.67 -7.45 5.00
N TYR A 107 -0.33 -7.71 4.18
CA TYR A 107 -1.68 -7.98 4.64
C TYR A 107 -1.75 -9.23 5.52
N LEU A 108 -1.11 -10.33 5.11
CA LEU A 108 -1.05 -11.55 5.92
C LEU A 108 -0.42 -11.27 7.29
N LEU A 109 0.70 -10.54 7.31
CA LEU A 109 1.36 -10.14 8.56
C LEU A 109 0.42 -9.31 9.45
N SER A 110 -0.30 -8.34 8.86
CA SER A 110 -1.28 -7.51 9.58
C SER A 110 -2.45 -8.33 10.12
N THR A 111 -3.00 -9.28 9.33
CA THR A 111 -4.11 -10.13 9.79
C THR A 111 -3.70 -11.02 10.96
N LEU A 112 -2.48 -11.56 10.97
CA LEU A 112 -1.97 -12.35 12.10
C LEU A 112 -1.94 -11.52 13.38
N VAL A 113 -1.47 -10.28 13.30
CA VAL A 113 -1.45 -9.35 14.45
C VAL A 113 -2.86 -9.01 14.93
N ASN A 114 -3.80 -8.76 14.01
CA ASN A 114 -5.18 -8.44 14.35
C ASN A 114 -5.94 -9.62 14.96
N VAL A 115 -5.70 -10.85 14.47
CA VAL A 115 -6.27 -12.08 15.05
C VAL A 115 -5.73 -12.31 16.45
N TYR A 116 -4.43 -12.08 16.68
CA TYR A 116 -3.83 -12.21 18.01
C TYR A 116 -4.46 -11.25 19.04
N TRP A 117 -4.80 -10.03 18.62
CA TRP A 117 -5.47 -9.03 19.46
C TRP A 117 -7.00 -9.05 19.41
N ASN A 118 -7.59 -9.96 18.63
CA ASN A 118 -9.03 -10.13 18.46
C ASN A 118 -9.76 -8.86 17.93
N PHE A 119 -9.12 -8.13 17.01
CA PHE A 119 -9.70 -6.94 16.37
C PHE A 119 -10.46 -7.26 15.08
N ASN A 120 -11.38 -6.36 14.73
CA ASN A 120 -12.26 -6.55 13.59
C ASN A 120 -11.50 -6.36 12.26
N LEU A 121 -11.58 -7.34 11.37
CA LEU A 121 -10.83 -7.37 10.10
C LEU A 121 -11.41 -6.48 9.00
N ILE A 122 -12.61 -5.94 9.21
CA ILE A 122 -13.35 -5.15 8.21
C ILE A 122 -12.55 -3.91 7.77
N SER A 123 -11.92 -3.20 8.70
CA SER A 123 -11.13 -2.00 8.39
C SER A 123 -9.95 -2.35 7.47
N ASN A 124 -9.22 -3.42 7.79
CA ASN A 124 -8.08 -3.88 6.98
C ASN A 124 -8.51 -4.31 5.57
N LEU A 125 -9.68 -4.94 5.42
CA LEU A 125 -10.23 -5.30 4.11
C LEU A 125 -10.51 -4.06 3.24
N HIS A 126 -11.03 -2.98 3.83
CA HIS A 126 -11.23 -1.73 3.11
C HIS A 126 -9.91 -1.13 2.61
N LEU A 127 -8.84 -1.13 3.42
CA LEU A 127 -7.53 -0.65 2.96
C LEU A 127 -6.94 -1.51 1.86
N VAL A 128 -7.06 -2.84 1.95
CA VAL A 128 -6.61 -3.73 0.87
C VAL A 128 -7.35 -3.41 -0.42
N ALA A 129 -8.68 -3.25 -0.38
CA ALA A 129 -9.46 -2.89 -1.55
C ALA A 129 -9.01 -1.57 -2.18
N ILE A 130 -8.72 -0.55 -1.35
CA ILE A 130 -8.19 0.74 -1.79
C ILE A 130 -6.79 0.58 -2.43
N PHE A 131 -5.89 -0.20 -1.84
CA PHE A 131 -4.57 -0.42 -2.43
C PHE A 131 -4.62 -1.21 -3.73
N ILE A 132 -5.52 -2.18 -3.87
CA ILE A 132 -5.72 -2.92 -5.12
C ILE A 132 -6.16 -1.98 -6.24
N THR A 133 -7.13 -1.08 -5.99
CA THR A 133 -7.56 -0.12 -7.02
C THR A 133 -6.43 0.82 -7.43
N TYR A 134 -5.60 1.27 -6.49
CA TYR A 134 -4.42 2.07 -6.82
C TYR A 134 -3.35 1.30 -7.60
N ILE A 135 -3.10 0.03 -7.29
CA ILE A 135 -2.19 -0.81 -8.07
C ILE A 135 -2.69 -0.93 -9.52
N LEU A 136 -4.00 -1.12 -9.72
CA LEU A 136 -4.59 -1.16 -11.06
C LEU A 136 -4.47 0.17 -11.82
N ILE A 137 -4.72 1.29 -11.15
CA ILE A 137 -4.56 2.64 -11.75
C ILE A 137 -3.10 2.90 -12.14
N SER A 138 -2.16 2.60 -11.24
CA SER A 138 -0.72 2.76 -11.52
C SER A 138 -0.24 1.83 -12.64
N ALA A 139 -0.72 0.58 -12.67
CA ALA A 139 -0.45 -0.36 -13.76
C ALA A 139 -0.98 0.15 -15.12
N TRP A 140 -2.15 0.79 -15.12
CA TRP A 140 -2.72 1.38 -16.34
C TRP A 140 -1.88 2.55 -16.84
N GLN A 141 -1.34 3.37 -15.93
CA GLN A 141 -0.44 4.48 -16.28
C GLN A 141 0.84 4.00 -16.98
N VAL A 142 1.35 2.81 -16.66
CA VAL A 142 2.51 2.22 -17.33
C VAL A 142 2.26 1.97 -18.82
N ARG A 143 1.02 1.61 -19.20
CA ARG A 143 0.63 1.37 -20.61
C ARG A 143 0.69 2.66 -21.45
N LYS A 144 0.55 3.83 -20.83
CA LYS A 144 0.60 5.11 -21.54
C LYS A 144 1.99 5.43 -22.12
N TYR A 145 3.05 4.78 -21.63
CA TYR A 145 4.41 4.94 -22.15
C TYR A 145 4.66 4.23 -23.50
N GLU A 146 3.69 3.45 -24.00
CA GLU A 146 3.77 2.78 -25.32
C GLU A 146 3.47 3.73 -26.50
N ASN A 147 2.86 4.89 -26.23
CA ASN A 147 2.46 5.88 -27.25
C ASN A 147 3.52 6.97 -27.50
N PHE A 148 4.79 6.76 -27.12
CA PHE A 148 5.91 7.69 -27.31
C PHE A 148 7.06 7.06 -28.07
#